data_AF-A0A356TCI1-F1
#
_entry.id   AF-A0A356TCI1-F1
#
_cell.length_a   1.000
_cell.length_b   1.000
_cell.length_c   1.000
_cell.angle_alpha   90.00
_cell.angle_beta   90.00
_cell.angle_gamma   90.00
#
_symmetry.space_group_name_H-M   'P 1'
#
loop_
_entity.id
_entity.type
_entity.pdbx_description
1 polymer ?
#
loop_
_entity_poly.entity_id
_entity_poly.type
_entity_poly.pdbx_seq_one_letter_code
_entity_poly.pdbx_strand_id
1 'polypeptide(L)'
;MGGNREANTHDIAICDSTIHGMRLNDVDDPAKANVGLIRIDRGDWGGAYRIFIEGNELYDLAERGADWHDSESLHIAAITTLSCLPYISPDCGGTGALYIRNNHIHEVPSPFFFKNAAPGPIEITGNVVHDAQTLGHAASSNGVVTRNLIYSVGNGFNLGGGSNPSMAIAEHQGRNWTFRYNTFVGLGTVANVWHLGDHTFERNLFAGVRTSVDGAIWDTPGLIRKTVHPLYDDVYDADDPMESVLMTVTSNHNCVVATDEDYVHGKRFVASEVTGGSVRLEHYSLEEVRELFGWDQDSVRVVGDEPSAIFEDLDRGDYRVRSGHACESFGAYAE
;
A
#
# COMPACT_ATOMS: atom_id res chain seq x y z
N MET A 1 23.37 -28.91 5.06
CA MET A 1 24.03 -27.76 5.71
C MET A 1 25.09 -27.22 4.75
N GLY A 2 24.80 -26.09 4.10
CA GLY A 2 25.73 -25.39 3.22
C GLY A 2 25.47 -23.91 3.34
N GLY A 3 26.08 -23.27 4.35
CA GLY A 3 25.98 -21.83 4.57
C GLY A 3 26.75 -21.08 3.48
N ASN A 4 26.09 -20.07 2.92
CA ASN A 4 26.65 -19.18 1.91
C ASN A 4 27.80 -18.38 2.53
N ARG A 5 29.00 -18.44 1.92
CA ARG A 5 30.25 -17.88 2.46
C ARG A 5 30.43 -16.37 2.19
N GLU A 6 29.37 -15.66 1.85
CA GLU A 6 29.39 -14.20 1.59
C GLU A 6 28.37 -13.40 2.41
N ALA A 7 27.84 -13.95 3.51
CA ALA A 7 27.09 -13.15 4.48
C ALA A 7 28.06 -12.25 5.27
N ASN A 8 28.01 -10.93 5.05
CA ASN A 8 28.61 -9.97 5.98
C ASN A 8 27.94 -10.14 7.36
N THR A 9 28.70 -9.93 8.44
CA THR A 9 28.37 -10.31 9.84
C THR A 9 27.17 -9.61 10.49
N HIS A 10 26.26 -8.99 9.72
CA HIS A 10 25.17 -8.14 10.19
C HIS A 10 23.85 -8.33 9.40
N ASP A 11 23.65 -9.48 8.76
CA ASP A 11 22.36 -9.82 8.14
C ASP A 11 21.50 -10.68 9.06
N ILE A 12 20.19 -10.41 9.12
CA ILE A 12 19.20 -11.22 9.83
C ILE A 12 18.29 -11.86 8.78
N ALA A 13 18.11 -13.17 8.83
CA ALA A 13 17.26 -13.89 7.90
C ALA A 13 16.23 -14.75 8.64
N ILE A 14 14.96 -14.60 8.26
CA ILE A 14 13.82 -15.42 8.68
C ILE A 14 13.27 -16.02 7.39
N CYS A 15 13.58 -17.28 7.15
CA CYS A 15 13.33 -17.91 5.86
C CYS A 15 12.65 -19.26 5.97
N ASP A 16 11.86 -19.59 4.94
CA ASP A 16 11.29 -20.92 4.69
C ASP A 16 10.59 -21.52 5.92
N SER A 17 9.92 -20.66 6.70
CA SER A 17 9.30 -21.01 7.97
C SER A 17 7.78 -20.85 7.91
N THR A 18 7.07 -21.65 8.69
CA THR A 18 5.65 -21.46 8.96
C THR A 18 5.50 -20.78 10.32
N ILE A 19 4.96 -19.57 10.36
CA ILE A 19 4.80 -18.77 11.59
C ILE A 19 3.34 -18.39 11.71
N HIS A 20 2.68 -18.90 12.74
CA HIS A 20 1.23 -18.74 12.88
C HIS A 20 0.75 -18.81 14.32
N GLY A 21 -0.55 -18.53 14.52
CA GLY A 21 -1.26 -18.84 15.77
C GLY A 21 -0.99 -17.88 16.92
N MET A 22 -0.53 -16.66 16.62
CA MET A 22 -0.38 -15.62 17.64
C MET A 22 -1.74 -15.07 18.06
N ARG A 23 -2.01 -15.05 19.36
CA ARG A 23 -3.24 -14.52 19.95
C ARG A 23 -2.94 -13.26 20.74
N LEU A 24 -3.72 -12.21 20.50
CA LEU A 24 -3.51 -10.91 21.15
C LEU A 24 -3.81 -10.90 22.65
N ASN A 25 -4.50 -11.92 23.17
CA ASN A 25 -4.80 -12.06 24.59
C ASN A 25 -3.57 -12.36 25.47
N ASP A 26 -2.44 -12.73 24.85
CA ASP A 26 -1.17 -12.97 25.54
C ASP A 26 -0.31 -11.70 25.63
N VAL A 27 -0.86 -10.55 25.20
CA VAL A 27 -0.19 -9.25 25.19
C VAL A 27 -0.91 -8.32 26.16
N ASP A 28 -0.21 -7.87 27.21
CA ASP A 28 -0.78 -7.06 28.31
C ASP A 28 -1.38 -5.71 27.85
N ASP A 29 -1.01 -5.22 26.66
CA ASP A 29 -1.59 -4.03 26.01
C ASP A 29 -1.35 -4.10 24.47
N PRO A 30 -2.25 -4.73 23.68
CA PRO A 30 -2.04 -4.93 22.26
C PRO A 30 -1.97 -3.62 21.46
N ALA A 31 -2.64 -2.56 21.92
CA ALA A 31 -2.59 -1.23 21.30
C ALA A 31 -1.21 -0.56 21.45
N LYS A 32 -0.47 -0.85 22.53
CA LYS A 32 0.91 -0.33 22.72
C LYS A 32 2.01 -1.24 22.19
N ALA A 33 1.71 -2.51 21.93
CA ALA A 33 2.74 -3.53 21.72
C ALA A 33 3.32 -3.63 20.30
N ASN A 34 2.70 -3.03 19.27
CA ASN A 34 3.10 -3.17 17.86
C ASN A 34 3.26 -4.65 17.47
N VAL A 35 2.16 -5.39 17.55
CA VAL A 35 2.15 -6.86 17.54
C VAL A 35 2.32 -7.39 16.12
N GLY A 36 3.23 -8.34 15.93
CA GLY A 36 3.25 -9.13 14.71
C GLY A 36 3.86 -10.51 14.88
N LEU A 37 3.54 -11.39 13.94
CA LEU A 37 4.13 -12.73 13.82
C LEU A 37 5.65 -12.62 13.68
N ILE A 38 6.09 -11.64 12.89
CA ILE A 38 7.46 -11.15 12.84
C ILE A 38 7.46 -9.69 13.27
N ARG A 39 8.11 -9.39 14.38
CA ARG A 39 8.32 -8.02 14.86
C ARG A 39 9.78 -7.62 14.75
N ILE A 40 10.02 -6.48 14.11
CA ILE A 40 11.35 -5.89 13.94
C ILE A 40 11.40 -4.55 14.65
N ASP A 41 12.33 -4.42 15.59
CA ASP A 41 12.67 -3.13 16.19
C ASP A 41 13.89 -2.52 15.46
N ARG A 42 13.65 -1.44 14.72
CA ARG A 42 14.65 -0.61 14.04
C ARG A 42 15.01 0.64 14.87
N GLY A 43 14.72 0.67 16.17
CA GLY A 43 14.87 1.81 17.10
C GLY A 43 16.30 2.34 17.30
N ASP A 44 16.61 2.83 18.51
CA ASP A 44 17.82 3.60 18.86
C ASP A 44 19.17 2.98 18.40
N TRP A 45 19.18 1.67 18.15
CA TRP A 45 20.36 0.86 17.80
C TRP A 45 20.25 0.17 16.43
N GLY A 46 19.25 0.52 15.62
CA GLY A 46 18.77 -0.23 14.46
C GLY A 46 19.75 -0.48 13.31
N GLY A 47 21.01 -0.02 13.44
CA GLY A 47 22.14 -0.35 12.57
C GLY A 47 21.89 -0.21 11.06
N ALA A 48 22.87 -0.60 10.25
CA ALA A 48 22.68 -0.78 8.81
C ALA A 48 22.35 -2.25 8.51
N TYR A 49 21.51 -2.89 9.33
CA TYR A 49 21.19 -4.32 9.20
C TYR A 49 20.35 -4.57 7.95
N ARG A 50 20.65 -5.64 7.23
CA ARG A 50 19.75 -6.15 6.20
C ARG A 50 18.92 -7.26 6.81
N ILE A 51 17.61 -7.12 6.73
CA ILE A 51 16.67 -8.08 7.29
C ILE A 51 15.91 -8.71 6.14
N PHE A 52 16.00 -10.03 6.03
CA PHE A 52 15.37 -10.84 5.00
C PHE A 52 14.24 -11.65 5.65
N ILE A 53 13.02 -11.44 5.19
CA ILE A 53 11.84 -12.25 5.52
C ILE A 53 11.41 -12.90 4.21
N GLU A 54 11.84 -14.15 3.98
CA GLU A 54 11.74 -14.76 2.64
C GLU A 54 11.15 -16.18 2.66
N GLY A 55 10.20 -16.48 1.77
CA GLY A 55 9.70 -17.85 1.62
C GLY A 55 8.85 -18.36 2.79
N ASN A 56 8.32 -17.48 3.64
CA ASN A 56 7.57 -17.88 4.83
C ASN A 56 6.07 -18.00 4.55
N GLU A 57 5.42 -18.86 5.33
CA GLU A 57 3.97 -18.95 5.48
C GLU A 57 3.56 -18.22 6.77
N LEU A 58 2.81 -17.13 6.67
CA LEU A 58 2.43 -16.26 7.81
C LEU A 58 0.91 -16.15 7.93
N TYR A 59 0.31 -16.76 8.96
CA TYR A 59 -1.15 -16.78 9.07
C TYR A 59 -1.70 -16.91 10.50
N ASP A 60 -3.03 -16.89 10.64
CA ASP A 60 -3.75 -17.10 11.91
C ASP A 60 -3.32 -16.11 13.03
N LEU A 61 -3.19 -14.82 12.68
CA LEU A 61 -3.01 -13.73 13.64
C LEU A 61 -4.39 -13.20 14.03
N ALA A 62 -4.86 -13.49 15.25
CA ALA A 62 -6.22 -13.12 15.65
C ALA A 62 -6.34 -12.42 17.02
N GLU A 63 -7.27 -11.46 17.09
CA GLU A 63 -7.92 -11.03 18.34
C GLU A 63 -9.08 -11.99 18.67
N ARG A 64 -9.41 -12.21 19.95
CA ARG A 64 -10.49 -13.14 20.30
C ARG A 64 -11.85 -12.53 19.93
N GLY A 65 -12.58 -13.16 19.01
CA GLY A 65 -14.04 -13.03 18.90
C GLY A 65 -14.58 -11.66 18.48
N ALA A 66 -13.78 -10.84 17.80
CA ALA A 66 -14.26 -9.60 17.20
C ALA A 66 -14.27 -9.75 15.68
N ASP A 67 -15.40 -9.42 15.08
CA ASP A 67 -15.47 -9.08 13.67
C ASP A 67 -14.43 -7.97 13.42
N TRP A 68 -13.58 -8.24 12.46
CA TRP A 68 -12.48 -7.44 11.93
C TRP A 68 -12.89 -6.04 11.38
N HIS A 69 -14.06 -5.52 11.75
CA HIS A 69 -14.72 -4.41 11.07
C HIS A 69 -14.45 -3.02 11.65
N ASP A 70 -13.71 -2.87 12.77
CA ASP A 70 -13.73 -1.59 13.51
C ASP A 70 -12.39 -1.15 14.15
N SER A 71 -11.23 -1.48 13.56
CA SER A 71 -9.94 -1.12 14.17
C SER A 71 -8.96 -0.40 13.24
N GLU A 72 -9.26 0.85 12.89
CA GLU A 72 -8.27 1.77 12.30
C GLU A 72 -7.07 2.11 13.24
N SER A 73 -6.97 1.48 14.41
CA SER A 73 -6.03 1.88 15.47
C SER A 73 -5.14 0.76 16.03
N LEU A 74 -5.24 -0.47 15.51
CA LEU A 74 -4.45 -1.57 16.03
C LEU A 74 -3.10 -1.65 15.29
N HIS A 75 -2.01 -1.34 16.00
CA HIS A 75 -0.63 -1.53 15.55
C HIS A 75 -0.30 -3.02 15.34
N ILE A 76 -0.98 -3.71 14.42
CA ILE A 76 -1.01 -5.17 14.33
C ILE A 76 -0.91 -5.61 12.87
N ALA A 77 0.10 -6.43 12.57
CA ALA A 77 0.26 -7.05 11.25
C ALA A 77 1.03 -8.38 11.30
N ALA A 78 1.04 -9.14 10.22
CA ALA A 78 1.94 -10.29 10.08
C ALA A 78 3.41 -9.86 10.28
N ILE A 79 3.81 -8.77 9.61
CA ILE A 79 5.13 -8.17 9.73
C ILE A 79 5.00 -6.75 10.27
N THR A 80 5.51 -6.53 11.48
CA THR A 80 5.57 -5.21 12.09
C THR A 80 6.98 -4.67 12.18
N THR A 81 7.15 -3.38 11.89
CA THR A 81 8.40 -2.67 12.15
C THR A 81 8.15 -1.48 13.06
N LEU A 82 9.13 -1.18 13.91
CA LEU A 82 9.15 -0.01 14.77
C LEU A 82 10.43 0.79 14.52
N SER A 83 10.31 2.08 14.20
CA SER A 83 11.43 3.02 14.20
C SER A 83 11.27 4.03 15.35
N CYS A 84 12.34 4.52 15.95
CA CYS A 84 12.26 5.60 16.96
C CYS A 84 12.19 7.00 16.30
N LEU A 85 12.44 7.09 15.00
CA LEU A 85 12.49 8.35 14.26
C LEU A 85 11.10 8.91 13.98
N PRO A 86 10.84 10.20 14.21
CA PRO A 86 11.51 11.17 15.07
C PRO A 86 10.75 11.37 16.39
N TYR A 87 10.05 10.34 16.90
CA TYR A 87 9.40 10.41 18.20
C TYR A 87 10.40 10.63 19.34
N ILE A 88 11.64 10.14 19.17
CA ILE A 88 12.70 10.25 20.17
C ILE A 88 13.79 11.23 19.72
N SER A 89 14.33 11.04 18.51
CA SER A 89 15.40 11.90 17.96
C SER A 89 15.45 11.82 16.43
N PRO A 90 15.79 12.92 15.72
CA PRO A 90 16.03 12.91 14.27
C PRO A 90 17.23 12.03 13.85
N ASP A 91 18.14 11.71 14.77
CA ASP A 91 19.36 10.92 14.50
C ASP A 91 19.18 9.41 14.74
N CYS A 92 17.97 8.97 15.05
CA CYS A 92 17.66 7.60 15.41
C CYS A 92 16.82 6.92 14.29
N GLY A 93 16.55 5.62 14.37
CA GLY A 93 15.81 4.88 13.35
C GLY A 93 16.76 4.33 12.29
N GLY A 94 17.21 3.09 12.49
CA GLY A 94 18.26 2.46 11.71
C GLY A 94 18.09 2.61 10.19
N THR A 95 19.19 2.68 9.44
CA THR A 95 19.21 2.86 7.98
C THR A 95 19.22 1.54 7.19
N GLY A 96 19.13 0.41 7.91
CA GLY A 96 19.08 -0.94 7.35
C GLY A 96 18.02 -1.16 6.26
N ALA A 97 18.20 -2.19 5.46
CA ALA A 97 17.23 -2.57 4.43
C ALA A 97 16.31 -3.69 4.92
N LEU A 98 15.04 -3.63 4.57
CA LEU A 98 14.08 -4.69 4.83
C LEU A 98 13.63 -5.32 3.51
N TYR A 99 13.80 -6.63 3.40
CA TYR A 99 13.43 -7.41 2.23
C TYR A 99 12.37 -8.42 2.65
N ILE A 100 11.16 -8.28 2.12
CA ILE A 100 10.02 -9.16 2.37
C ILE A 100 9.68 -9.84 1.05
N ARG A 101 10.15 -11.06 0.84
CA ARG A 101 10.10 -11.71 -0.47
C ARG A 101 9.42 -13.07 -0.47
N ASN A 102 8.62 -13.35 -1.49
CA ASN A 102 8.11 -14.72 -1.73
C ASN A 102 7.41 -15.34 -0.51
N ASN A 103 6.78 -14.53 0.34
CA ASN A 103 6.00 -15.04 1.47
C ASN A 103 4.56 -15.25 1.03
N HIS A 104 3.90 -16.20 1.66
CA HIS A 104 2.46 -16.39 1.59
C HIS A 104 1.88 -15.90 2.92
N ILE A 105 1.06 -14.85 2.87
CA ILE A 105 0.51 -14.18 4.04
C ILE A 105 -1.00 -14.17 3.95
N HIS A 106 -1.68 -14.82 4.89
CA HIS A 106 -3.14 -14.94 4.85
C HIS A 106 -3.81 -15.02 6.21
N GLU A 107 -5.12 -14.77 6.28
CA GLU A 107 -5.89 -14.81 7.54
C GLU A 107 -5.27 -13.93 8.63
N VAL A 108 -4.86 -12.72 8.25
CA VAL A 108 -4.30 -11.70 9.16
C VAL A 108 -5.06 -10.38 9.02
N PRO A 109 -5.17 -9.56 10.07
CA PRO A 109 -5.82 -8.25 9.96
C PRO A 109 -5.13 -7.36 8.93
N SER A 110 -3.81 -7.33 8.98
CA SER A 110 -2.98 -6.73 7.95
C SER A 110 -1.67 -7.50 7.77
N PRO A 111 -1.09 -7.56 6.56
CA PRO A 111 0.20 -8.18 6.33
C PRO A 111 1.35 -7.27 6.77
N PHE A 112 1.21 -5.95 6.63
CA PHE A 112 2.31 -4.99 6.83
C PHE A 112 1.93 -3.83 7.74
N PHE A 113 2.71 -3.61 8.79
CA PHE A 113 2.57 -2.41 9.62
C PHE A 113 3.95 -1.83 9.92
N PHE A 114 4.29 -0.73 9.24
CA PHE A 114 5.55 -0.04 9.38
C PHE A 114 5.36 1.25 10.16
N LYS A 115 5.65 1.16 11.45
CA LYS A 115 5.50 2.29 12.36
C LYS A 115 6.67 3.23 12.26
N ASN A 116 6.33 4.51 12.18
CA ASN A 116 7.23 5.65 12.13
C ASN A 116 8.07 5.70 10.84
N ALA A 117 8.64 6.87 10.55
CA ALA A 117 9.45 7.04 9.36
C ALA A 117 10.77 6.28 9.56
N ALA A 118 11.03 5.24 8.77
CA ALA A 118 12.36 4.62 8.72
C ALA A 118 13.05 5.08 7.41
N PRO A 119 14.31 5.53 7.46
CA PRO A 119 15.00 6.04 6.27
C PRO A 119 15.48 4.92 5.33
N GLY A 120 15.76 3.72 5.86
CA GLY A 120 16.28 2.63 5.05
C GLY A 120 15.23 1.95 4.17
N PRO A 121 15.62 1.42 3.00
CA PRO A 121 14.69 0.95 1.98
C PRO A 121 13.88 -0.26 2.44
N ILE A 122 12.66 -0.37 1.91
CA ILE A 122 11.76 -1.52 2.10
C ILE A 122 11.43 -2.11 0.73
N GLU A 123 11.65 -3.40 0.56
CA GLU A 123 11.28 -4.13 -0.64
C GLU A 123 10.27 -5.22 -0.28
N ILE A 124 9.11 -5.20 -0.92
CA ILE A 124 8.04 -6.19 -0.77
C ILE A 124 7.84 -6.79 -2.16
N THR A 125 8.31 -8.03 -2.38
CA THR A 125 8.26 -8.62 -3.72
C THR A 125 7.90 -10.08 -3.78
N GLY A 126 7.16 -10.49 -4.81
CA GLY A 126 6.84 -11.91 -5.03
C GLY A 126 5.92 -12.51 -3.97
N ASN A 127 5.33 -11.71 -3.08
CA ASN A 127 4.47 -12.23 -2.02
C ASN A 127 3.06 -12.52 -2.57
N VAL A 128 2.42 -13.51 -1.97
CA VAL A 128 0.99 -13.80 -2.12
C VAL A 128 0.30 -13.35 -0.84
N VAL A 129 -0.65 -12.42 -0.96
CA VAL A 129 -1.39 -11.87 0.18
C VAL A 129 -2.88 -12.05 -0.05
N HIS A 130 -3.58 -12.68 0.89
CA HIS A 130 -5.03 -12.76 0.84
C HIS A 130 -5.72 -12.85 2.18
N ASP A 131 -7.05 -12.74 2.17
CA ASP A 131 -7.91 -12.81 3.36
C ASP A 131 -7.42 -11.91 4.49
N ALA A 132 -7.20 -10.63 4.13
CA ALA A 132 -6.79 -9.57 5.04
C ALA A 132 -7.76 -8.38 4.95
N GLN A 133 -7.93 -7.62 6.02
CA GLN A 133 -8.80 -6.44 5.96
C GLN A 133 -8.17 -5.31 5.16
N THR A 134 -6.86 -5.15 5.31
CA THR A 134 -6.09 -4.09 4.67
C THR A 134 -4.69 -4.60 4.36
N LEU A 135 -4.04 -4.06 3.32
CA LEU A 135 -2.59 -4.23 3.14
C LEU A 135 -1.78 -3.64 4.30
N GLY A 136 -2.39 -2.73 5.06
CA GLY A 136 -1.89 -2.22 6.32
C GLY A 136 -1.42 -0.78 6.24
N HIS A 137 -0.47 -0.41 7.09
CA HIS A 137 -0.06 0.98 7.28
C HIS A 137 1.44 1.13 7.14
N ALA A 138 1.87 2.16 6.42
CA ALA A 138 3.27 2.47 6.22
C ALA A 138 3.53 3.95 6.46
N ALA A 139 3.96 4.26 7.69
CA ALA A 139 4.56 5.54 8.00
C ALA A 139 5.99 5.65 7.43
N SER A 140 6.64 4.53 7.11
CA SER A 140 7.95 4.53 6.45
C SER A 140 7.90 5.05 5.02
N SER A 141 9.05 5.48 4.50
CA SER A 141 9.23 6.01 3.14
C SER A 141 10.15 5.11 2.32
N ASN A 142 10.24 5.35 1.01
CA ASN A 142 11.14 4.64 0.08
C ASN A 142 10.83 3.12 -0.01
N GLY A 143 9.54 2.77 -0.01
CA GLY A 143 9.08 1.40 -0.19
C GLY A 143 8.89 1.03 -1.66
N VAL A 144 9.27 -0.18 -2.03
CA VAL A 144 9.02 -0.78 -3.35
C VAL A 144 8.18 -2.03 -3.19
N VAL A 145 6.97 -2.01 -3.74
CA VAL A 145 6.03 -3.13 -3.76
C VAL A 145 5.99 -3.64 -5.20
N THR A 146 6.60 -4.79 -5.47
CA THR A 146 6.74 -5.28 -6.84
C THR A 146 6.46 -6.75 -7.03
N ARG A 147 5.74 -7.12 -8.10
CA ARG A 147 5.44 -8.53 -8.41
C ARG A 147 4.70 -9.29 -7.31
N ASN A 148 3.82 -8.63 -6.56
CA ASN A 148 2.99 -9.30 -5.56
C ASN A 148 1.61 -9.65 -6.15
N LEU A 149 1.02 -10.73 -5.66
CA LEU A 149 -0.36 -11.11 -5.91
C LEU A 149 -1.19 -10.82 -4.65
N ILE A 150 -2.21 -9.98 -4.79
CA ILE A 150 -3.04 -9.47 -3.69
C ILE A 150 -4.51 -9.68 -4.05
N TYR A 151 -5.23 -10.48 -3.27
CA TYR A 151 -6.65 -10.77 -3.50
C TYR A 151 -7.42 -10.95 -2.19
N SER A 152 -8.74 -10.80 -2.20
CA SER A 152 -9.55 -10.86 -0.98
C SER A 152 -9.04 -9.94 0.14
N VAL A 153 -8.53 -8.76 -0.25
CA VAL A 153 -8.10 -7.71 0.69
C VAL A 153 -9.10 -6.58 0.67
N GLY A 154 -9.58 -6.16 1.85
CA GLY A 154 -10.61 -5.13 1.96
C GLY A 154 -10.15 -3.73 1.53
N ASN A 155 -8.95 -3.33 1.95
CA ASN A 155 -8.40 -1.98 1.71
C ASN A 155 -6.91 -2.01 1.34
N GLY A 156 -6.48 -1.01 0.58
CA GLY A 156 -5.08 -0.82 0.23
C GLY A 156 -4.19 -0.38 1.40
N PHE A 157 -2.97 0.03 1.10
CA PHE A 157 -2.06 0.61 2.09
C PHE A 157 -2.54 1.98 2.56
N ASN A 158 -2.44 2.26 3.85
CA ASN A 158 -2.40 3.63 4.35
C ASN A 158 -0.94 4.12 4.36
N LEU A 159 -0.57 5.05 3.48
CA LEU A 159 0.77 5.61 3.37
C LEU A 159 0.84 6.96 4.10
N GLY A 160 1.74 7.05 5.06
CA GLY A 160 1.86 8.19 5.97
C GLY A 160 0.92 8.07 7.17
N GLY A 161 0.84 9.11 8.01
CA GLY A 161 0.00 9.11 9.22
C GLY A 161 -0.59 10.47 9.55
N GLY A 162 -1.56 10.49 10.45
CA GLY A 162 -2.25 11.71 10.91
C GLY A 162 -1.45 12.55 11.91
N SER A 163 -0.13 12.64 11.76
CA SER A 163 0.67 13.52 12.60
C SER A 163 0.48 14.97 12.21
N ASN A 164 0.58 15.86 13.20
CA ASN A 164 0.53 17.29 12.97
C ASN A 164 1.62 17.69 11.96
N PRO A 165 1.29 18.39 10.86
CA PRO A 165 2.25 18.75 9.81
C PRO A 165 3.42 19.61 10.31
N SER A 166 3.29 20.28 11.46
CA SER A 166 4.39 21.00 12.13
C SER A 166 5.39 20.09 12.86
N MET A 167 5.10 18.79 12.99
CA MET A 167 6.03 17.83 13.56
C MET A 167 7.03 17.38 12.49
N ALA A 168 8.31 17.32 12.84
CA ALA A 168 9.38 16.81 11.96
C ALA A 168 9.08 15.41 11.37
N ILE A 169 8.21 14.62 12.00
CA ILE A 169 7.78 13.31 11.48
C ILE A 169 6.98 13.41 10.19
N ALA A 170 6.15 14.45 10.03
CA ALA A 170 5.28 14.61 8.87
C ALA A 170 6.08 14.86 7.58
N GLU A 171 7.29 15.40 7.70
CA GLU A 171 8.19 15.62 6.56
C GLU A 171 8.80 14.32 6.00
N HIS A 172 8.77 13.22 6.77
CA HIS A 172 9.44 11.97 6.42
C HIS A 172 8.50 10.79 6.25
N GLN A 173 7.21 10.95 6.53
CA GLN A 173 6.28 9.85 6.55
C GLN A 173 5.67 9.54 5.18
N GLY A 174 5.64 8.25 4.83
CA GLY A 174 4.83 7.73 3.73
C GLY A 174 5.20 8.22 2.34
N ARG A 175 6.44 8.66 2.09
CA ARG A 175 6.88 9.24 0.80
C ARG A 175 7.55 8.20 -0.09
N ASN A 176 7.57 8.48 -1.40
CA ASN A 176 8.38 7.76 -2.40
C ASN A 176 8.08 6.24 -2.48
N TRP A 177 6.80 5.88 -2.42
CA TRP A 177 6.40 4.48 -2.61
C TRP A 177 6.19 4.16 -4.09
N THR A 178 6.76 3.03 -4.51
CA THR A 178 6.68 2.53 -5.88
C THR A 178 5.95 1.20 -5.91
N PHE A 179 4.85 1.12 -6.65
CA PHE A 179 4.05 -0.08 -6.88
C PHE A 179 4.18 -0.51 -8.32
N ARG A 180 4.84 -1.65 -8.59
CA ARG A 180 5.06 -2.10 -9.97
C ARG A 180 4.79 -3.57 -10.21
N TYR A 181 4.20 -3.92 -11.36
CA TYR A 181 3.97 -5.31 -11.74
C TYR A 181 3.19 -6.13 -10.71
N ASN A 182 2.35 -5.52 -9.87
CA ASN A 182 1.50 -6.25 -8.92
C ASN A 182 0.16 -6.60 -9.56
N THR A 183 -0.46 -7.68 -9.11
CA THR A 183 -1.85 -8.02 -9.43
C THR A 183 -2.71 -7.82 -8.19
N PHE A 184 -3.73 -6.98 -8.31
CA PHE A 184 -4.74 -6.72 -7.29
C PHE A 184 -6.08 -7.24 -7.78
N VAL A 185 -6.73 -8.12 -7.03
CA VAL A 185 -8.03 -8.68 -7.39
C VAL A 185 -9.09 -8.33 -6.35
N GLY A 186 -10.14 -7.65 -6.80
CA GLY A 186 -11.26 -7.21 -5.98
C GLY A 186 -10.98 -5.99 -5.09
N LEU A 187 -9.78 -5.41 -5.17
CA LEU A 187 -9.39 -4.26 -4.37
C LEU A 187 -9.70 -2.94 -5.08
N GLY A 188 -10.66 -2.18 -4.54
CA GLY A 188 -11.09 -0.90 -5.12
C GLY A 188 -10.09 0.24 -4.96
N THR A 189 -9.41 0.30 -3.81
CA THR A 189 -8.40 1.32 -3.48
C THR A 189 -7.09 0.64 -3.09
N VAL A 190 -6.00 1.01 -3.74
CA VAL A 190 -4.68 0.36 -3.55
C VAL A 190 -3.82 1.10 -2.54
N ALA A 191 -3.98 2.42 -2.48
CA ALA A 191 -3.32 3.25 -1.49
C ALA A 191 -4.23 4.39 -1.04
N ASN A 192 -4.21 4.66 0.25
CA ASN A 192 -4.68 5.89 0.86
C ASN A 192 -3.46 6.70 1.29
N VAL A 193 -3.30 7.91 0.76
CA VAL A 193 -2.12 8.75 1.00
C VAL A 193 -2.47 9.99 1.84
N TRP A 194 -1.61 10.27 2.82
CA TRP A 194 -1.81 11.33 3.82
C TRP A 194 -0.92 12.56 3.62
N HIS A 195 0.28 12.39 3.07
CA HIS A 195 1.28 13.45 2.94
C HIS A 195 1.87 13.54 1.53
N LEU A 196 2.54 14.67 1.27
CA LEU A 196 3.23 14.98 0.03
C LEU A 196 4.35 13.97 -0.24
N GLY A 197 4.32 13.25 -1.36
CA GLY A 197 5.37 12.33 -1.76
C GLY A 197 5.26 11.92 -3.23
N ASP A 198 6.41 11.63 -3.85
CA ASP A 198 6.48 11.20 -5.26
C ASP A 198 6.15 9.70 -5.35
N HIS A 199 4.87 9.38 -5.49
CA HIS A 199 4.42 7.99 -5.60
C HIS A 199 4.39 7.52 -7.04
N THR A 200 4.73 6.26 -7.28
CA THR A 200 4.74 5.68 -8.62
C THR A 200 3.91 4.40 -8.66
N PHE A 201 3.02 4.28 -9.64
CA PHE A 201 2.19 3.11 -9.91
C PHE A 201 2.34 2.72 -11.39
N GLU A 202 3.02 1.62 -11.68
CA GLU A 202 3.29 1.25 -13.07
C GLU A 202 3.22 -0.26 -13.34
N ARG A 203 2.60 -0.65 -14.45
CA ARG A 203 2.52 -2.06 -14.91
C ARG A 203 1.77 -2.99 -13.97
N ASN A 204 0.91 -2.44 -13.13
CA ASN A 204 0.03 -3.22 -12.27
C ASN A 204 -1.21 -3.67 -13.05
N LEU A 205 -1.79 -4.79 -12.61
CA LEU A 205 -3.12 -5.25 -13.00
C LEU A 205 -4.07 -5.04 -11.83
N PHE A 206 -5.17 -4.33 -12.08
CA PHE A 206 -6.28 -4.14 -11.13
C PHE A 206 -7.52 -4.81 -11.69
N ALA A 207 -7.90 -5.97 -11.15
CA ALA A 207 -9.01 -6.76 -11.65
C ALA A 207 -10.22 -6.69 -10.72
N GLY A 208 -11.41 -6.44 -11.27
CA GLY A 208 -12.67 -6.44 -10.51
C GLY A 208 -12.86 -5.17 -9.66
N VAL A 209 -12.43 -4.01 -10.16
CA VAL A 209 -12.61 -2.72 -9.49
C VAL A 209 -14.07 -2.26 -9.69
N ARG A 210 -14.83 -2.15 -8.59
CA ARG A 210 -16.31 -2.09 -8.65
C ARG A 210 -16.94 -0.70 -8.76
N THR A 211 -16.45 0.31 -8.06
CA THR A 211 -17.06 1.64 -8.05
C THR A 211 -16.07 2.70 -7.57
N SER A 212 -16.29 3.94 -8.02
CA SER A 212 -15.43 5.11 -7.81
C SER A 212 -14.80 5.16 -6.41
N VAL A 213 -13.47 5.28 -6.33
CA VAL A 213 -12.79 5.41 -5.04
C VAL A 213 -13.16 6.75 -4.39
N ASP A 214 -13.71 6.66 -3.18
CA ASP A 214 -14.26 7.72 -2.32
C ASP A 214 -13.21 8.71 -1.75
N GLY A 215 -12.14 9.03 -2.49
CA GLY A 215 -11.31 10.16 -2.06
C GLY A 215 -10.15 10.56 -2.97
N ALA A 216 -10.19 10.28 -4.27
CA ALA A 216 -9.30 11.03 -5.17
C ALA A 216 -9.77 12.50 -5.20
N ILE A 217 -8.87 13.42 -4.85
CA ILE A 217 -9.24 14.79 -4.47
C ILE A 217 -8.37 15.84 -5.19
N TRP A 218 -7.13 15.53 -5.60
CA TRP A 218 -6.24 16.47 -6.32
C TRP A 218 -5.45 15.78 -7.44
N ASP A 219 -6.01 15.70 -8.66
CA ASP A 219 -5.35 15.17 -9.88
C ASP A 219 -4.72 13.77 -9.70
N THR A 220 -5.46 12.88 -9.04
CA THR A 220 -4.95 11.55 -8.63
C THR A 220 -5.64 10.40 -9.37
N PRO A 221 -4.93 9.27 -9.59
CA PRO A 221 -5.52 8.00 -9.98
C PRO A 221 -6.73 7.65 -9.15
N GLY A 222 -7.82 7.26 -9.82
CA GLY A 222 -9.03 6.75 -9.21
C GLY A 222 -8.82 5.47 -8.41
N LEU A 223 -7.61 4.91 -8.38
CA LEU A 223 -7.19 3.76 -7.57
C LEU A 223 -6.57 4.20 -6.22
N ILE A 224 -6.32 5.50 -6.05
CA ILE A 224 -5.60 6.09 -4.93
C ILE A 224 -6.55 7.06 -4.24
N ARG A 225 -6.76 6.82 -2.95
CA ARG A 225 -7.48 7.72 -2.08
C ARG A 225 -6.51 8.73 -1.49
N LYS A 226 -6.93 9.99 -1.43
CA LYS A 226 -6.28 11.02 -0.62
C LYS A 226 -7.18 11.33 0.57
N THR A 227 -6.63 11.22 1.77
CA THR A 227 -7.36 11.62 2.98
C THR A 227 -7.01 13.05 3.33
N VAL A 228 -8.00 13.93 3.32
CA VAL A 228 -7.92 15.27 3.91
C VAL A 228 -8.43 15.15 5.35
N HIS A 229 -7.57 15.37 6.34
CA HIS A 229 -7.96 15.22 7.74
C HIS A 229 -8.61 16.51 8.26
N PRO A 230 -9.84 16.46 8.82
CA PRO A 230 -10.57 17.64 9.31
C PRO A 230 -10.04 18.24 10.62
N LEU A 231 -8.83 17.88 11.07
CA LEU A 231 -8.18 18.48 12.25
C LEU A 231 -7.03 19.42 11.87
N TYR A 232 -6.77 19.56 10.57
CA TYR A 232 -5.71 20.40 10.01
C TYR A 232 -6.30 21.36 8.97
N ASP A 233 -7.45 21.95 9.30
CA ASP A 233 -8.17 22.98 8.52
C ASP A 233 -7.28 24.17 8.14
N ASP A 234 -6.14 24.32 8.81
CA ASP A 234 -5.20 25.43 8.72
C ASP A 234 -4.11 25.25 7.62
N VAL A 235 -3.88 24.03 7.11
CA VAL A 235 -2.76 23.73 6.20
C VAL A 235 -3.20 23.25 4.82
N TYR A 236 -4.46 22.82 4.69
CA TYR A 236 -5.08 22.50 3.42
C TYR A 236 -6.33 23.35 3.29
N ASP A 237 -6.12 24.62 2.99
CA ASP A 237 -7.22 25.53 2.71
C ASP A 237 -8.00 24.94 1.53
N ALA A 238 -9.20 24.44 1.81
CA ALA A 238 -10.08 23.91 0.77
C ALA A 238 -10.38 24.98 -0.29
N ASP A 239 -10.21 26.26 0.08
CA ASP A 239 -10.39 27.42 -0.78
C ASP A 239 -9.13 27.83 -1.56
N ASP A 240 -7.93 27.27 -1.28
CA ASP A 240 -6.72 27.44 -2.10
C ASP A 240 -6.14 26.10 -2.63
N PRO A 241 -6.73 25.54 -3.70
CA PRO A 241 -6.22 24.34 -4.35
C PRO A 241 -4.88 24.52 -5.06
N MET A 242 -4.34 25.75 -5.15
CA MET A 242 -3.10 26.07 -5.87
C MET A 242 -1.88 26.12 -4.95
N GLU A 243 -2.05 26.44 -3.66
CA GLU A 243 -0.98 26.35 -2.66
C GLU A 243 -0.83 24.95 -2.03
N SER A 244 -1.83 24.08 -2.18
CA SER A 244 -1.65 22.65 -1.94
C SER A 244 -0.69 22.08 -2.99
N VAL A 245 0.61 22.04 -2.67
CA VAL A 245 1.67 21.38 -3.44
C VAL A 245 1.13 20.05 -3.99
N LEU A 246 0.89 20.01 -5.30
CA LEU A 246 0.33 18.84 -5.97
C LEU A 246 1.19 17.63 -5.61
N MET A 247 0.58 16.60 -5.05
CA MET A 247 1.26 15.32 -4.91
C MET A 247 1.59 14.82 -6.31
N THR A 248 2.87 14.63 -6.62
CA THR A 248 3.26 13.99 -7.86
C THR A 248 2.97 12.50 -7.74
N VAL A 249 1.81 12.08 -8.22
CA VAL A 249 1.57 10.66 -8.46
C VAL A 249 1.81 10.37 -9.92
N THR A 250 2.80 9.54 -10.20
CA THR A 250 3.00 8.99 -11.55
C THR A 250 2.24 7.67 -11.63
N SER A 251 1.17 7.63 -12.43
CA SER A 251 0.51 6.37 -12.80
C SER A 251 0.60 6.18 -14.29
N ASN A 252 1.22 5.11 -14.75
CA ASN A 252 1.38 4.85 -16.18
C ASN A 252 1.41 3.35 -16.47
N HIS A 253 0.99 2.96 -17.67
CA HIS A 253 1.05 1.56 -18.12
C HIS A 253 0.38 0.61 -17.13
N ASN A 254 -0.81 0.89 -16.62
CA ASN A 254 -1.55 -0.04 -15.78
C ASN A 254 -2.67 -0.70 -16.58
N CYS A 255 -3.08 -1.92 -16.22
CA CYS A 255 -4.31 -2.50 -16.74
C CYS A 255 -5.39 -2.46 -15.67
N VAL A 256 -6.50 -1.79 -15.95
CA VAL A 256 -7.66 -1.69 -15.07
C VAL A 256 -8.83 -2.43 -15.70
N VAL A 257 -9.24 -3.52 -15.05
CA VAL A 257 -10.45 -4.26 -15.41
C VAL A 257 -11.56 -3.86 -14.44
N ALA A 258 -12.38 -2.92 -14.92
CA ALA A 258 -13.50 -2.37 -14.17
C ALA A 258 -14.75 -3.21 -14.39
N THR A 259 -15.57 -3.36 -13.36
CA THR A 259 -16.86 -4.08 -13.50
C THR A 259 -17.96 -3.21 -14.10
N ASP A 260 -17.75 -1.89 -14.21
CA ASP A 260 -18.74 -0.92 -14.67
C ASP A 260 -18.16 0.09 -15.69
N GLU A 261 -19.01 0.53 -16.61
CA GLU A 261 -18.74 1.61 -17.58
C GLU A 261 -18.56 2.97 -16.89
N ASP A 262 -19.10 3.16 -15.69
CA ASP A 262 -19.00 4.40 -14.91
C ASP A 262 -17.71 4.51 -14.08
N TYR A 263 -16.74 3.61 -14.28
CA TYR A 263 -15.47 3.67 -13.56
C TYR A 263 -14.67 4.96 -13.87
N VAL A 264 -14.45 5.74 -12.81
CA VAL A 264 -13.72 7.01 -12.82
C VAL A 264 -12.21 6.77 -12.70
N HIS A 265 -11.45 7.17 -13.73
CA HIS A 265 -9.99 7.00 -13.76
C HIS A 265 -9.24 8.10 -13.03
N GLY A 266 -9.78 9.31 -12.97
CA GLY A 266 -9.17 10.44 -12.26
C GLY A 266 -10.19 11.39 -11.68
N LYS A 267 -9.78 12.14 -10.66
CA LYS A 267 -10.60 13.19 -10.03
C LYS A 267 -9.79 14.45 -9.78
N ARG A 268 -10.44 15.62 -9.86
CA ARG A 268 -9.85 16.95 -9.60
C ARG A 268 -10.82 17.80 -8.78
N PHE A 269 -10.30 18.54 -7.80
CA PHE A 269 -11.03 19.69 -7.27
C PHE A 269 -10.82 20.92 -8.15
N VAL A 270 -11.93 21.58 -8.45
CA VAL A 270 -11.95 22.84 -9.17
C VAL A 270 -12.28 23.96 -8.19
N ALA A 271 -11.35 24.91 -8.08
CA ALA A 271 -11.41 26.02 -7.14
C ALA A 271 -12.68 26.86 -7.31
N SER A 272 -13.16 27.41 -6.19
CA SER A 272 -14.35 28.26 -6.13
C SER A 272 -14.25 29.50 -7.05
N GLU A 273 -13.03 30.02 -7.26
CA GLU A 273 -12.75 31.13 -8.18
C GLU A 273 -13.05 30.80 -9.65
N VAL A 274 -12.86 29.53 -10.05
CA VAL A 274 -13.10 29.04 -11.40
C VAL A 274 -14.58 28.69 -11.60
N THR A 275 -15.24 28.18 -10.56
CA THR A 275 -16.64 27.75 -10.60
C THR A 275 -17.65 28.85 -10.28
N GLY A 276 -17.19 30.01 -9.77
CA GLY A 276 -18.05 31.14 -9.42
C GLY A 276 -18.73 31.04 -8.04
N GLY A 277 -18.13 30.32 -7.08
CA GLY A 277 -18.53 30.43 -5.66
C GLY A 277 -18.57 29.13 -4.84
N SER A 278 -18.14 27.98 -5.38
CA SER A 278 -18.05 26.72 -4.60
C SER A 278 -17.03 25.74 -5.15
N VAL A 279 -16.24 25.12 -4.30
CA VAL A 279 -15.34 24.03 -4.70
C VAL A 279 -16.15 22.86 -5.29
N ARG A 280 -15.78 22.37 -6.47
CA ARG A 280 -16.44 21.25 -7.16
C ARG A 280 -15.49 20.09 -7.38
N LEU A 281 -15.93 18.86 -7.13
CA LEU A 281 -15.21 17.66 -7.53
C LEU A 281 -15.63 17.26 -8.96
N GLU A 282 -14.65 17.13 -9.85
CA GLU A 282 -14.82 16.62 -11.21
C GLU A 282 -14.26 15.21 -11.34
N HIS A 283 -14.90 14.39 -12.19
CA HIS A 283 -14.56 13.01 -12.48
C HIS A 283 -14.17 12.89 -13.95
N TYR A 284 -13.15 12.09 -14.25
CA TYR A 284 -12.60 11.94 -15.59
C TYR A 284 -12.46 10.46 -15.96
N SER A 285 -12.80 10.17 -17.21
CA SER A 285 -12.51 8.93 -17.93
C SER A 285 -10.99 8.75 -18.16
N LEU A 286 -10.59 7.58 -18.65
CA LEU A 286 -9.18 7.33 -18.98
C LEU A 286 -8.69 8.27 -20.08
N GLU A 287 -9.53 8.50 -21.10
CA GLU A 287 -9.24 9.38 -22.23
C GLU A 287 -9.02 10.82 -21.78
N GLU A 288 -9.91 11.33 -20.93
CA GLU A 288 -9.78 12.67 -20.35
C GLU A 288 -8.55 12.77 -19.45
N VAL A 289 -8.24 11.71 -18.68
CA VAL A 289 -7.07 11.73 -17.80
C VAL A 289 -5.77 11.90 -18.61
N ARG A 290 -5.67 11.18 -19.73
CA ARG A 290 -4.52 11.23 -20.64
C ARG A 290 -4.32 12.62 -21.23
N GLU A 291 -5.41 13.25 -21.64
CA GLU A 291 -5.37 14.58 -22.26
C GLU A 291 -5.09 15.69 -21.23
N LEU A 292 -5.78 15.66 -20.10
CA LEU A 292 -5.79 16.78 -19.14
C LEU A 292 -4.64 16.75 -18.14
N PHE A 293 -4.17 15.56 -17.77
CA PHE A 293 -3.15 15.42 -16.73
C PHE A 293 -1.84 14.81 -17.23
N GLY A 294 -1.83 14.20 -18.42
CA GLY A 294 -0.62 13.65 -19.03
C GLY A 294 -0.11 12.34 -18.41
N TRP A 295 -0.88 11.68 -17.55
CA TRP A 295 -0.58 10.34 -17.01
C TRP A 295 -1.51 9.27 -17.60
N ASP A 296 -1.24 8.00 -17.30
CA ASP A 296 -1.91 6.81 -17.85
C ASP A 296 -1.91 6.72 -19.38
N GLN A 297 -0.88 7.26 -20.03
CA GLN A 297 -0.76 7.32 -21.51
C GLN A 297 -0.93 5.94 -22.16
N ASP A 298 -0.26 4.93 -21.59
CA ASP A 298 -0.25 3.56 -22.14
C ASP A 298 -1.09 2.58 -21.31
N SER A 299 -1.91 3.08 -20.38
CA SER A 299 -2.76 2.24 -19.54
C SER A 299 -3.94 1.64 -20.34
N VAL A 300 -4.35 0.43 -20.00
CA VAL A 300 -5.46 -0.26 -20.66
C VAL A 300 -6.65 -0.30 -19.71
N ARG A 301 -7.83 0.03 -20.22
CA ARG A 301 -9.10 -0.14 -19.53
C ARG A 301 -9.88 -1.24 -20.22
N VAL A 302 -10.36 -2.20 -19.44
CA VAL A 302 -11.32 -3.21 -19.87
C VAL A 302 -12.56 -3.09 -18.99
N VAL A 303 -13.75 -3.16 -19.59
CA VAL A 303 -15.03 -3.09 -18.88
C VAL A 303 -15.82 -4.36 -19.12
N GLY A 304 -16.40 -4.93 -18.07
CA GLY A 304 -17.37 -6.01 -18.19
C GLY A 304 -16.81 -7.42 -18.11
N ASP A 305 -15.54 -7.59 -17.70
CA ASP A 305 -14.97 -8.91 -17.45
C ASP A 305 -15.08 -9.27 -15.96
N GLU A 306 -15.78 -10.36 -15.67
CA GLU A 306 -15.69 -11.04 -14.37
C GLU A 306 -14.26 -11.56 -14.16
N PRO A 307 -13.73 -11.61 -12.93
CA PRO A 307 -12.38 -12.12 -12.66
C PRO A 307 -12.06 -13.48 -13.31
N SER A 308 -13.04 -14.37 -13.42
CA SER A 308 -12.89 -15.69 -14.06
C SER A 308 -12.63 -15.64 -15.59
N ALA A 309 -13.00 -14.55 -16.26
CA ALA A 309 -12.71 -14.32 -17.68
C ALA A 309 -11.27 -13.83 -17.92
N ILE A 310 -10.64 -13.25 -16.90
CA ILE A 310 -9.30 -12.67 -16.97
C ILE A 310 -8.24 -13.75 -16.66
N PHE A 311 -8.50 -14.59 -15.67
CA PHE A 311 -7.53 -15.52 -15.11
C PHE A 311 -7.71 -16.97 -15.56
N GLU A 312 -6.63 -17.74 -15.65
CA GLU A 312 -6.62 -19.13 -16.15
C GLU A 312 -7.48 -20.07 -15.30
N ASP A 313 -7.29 -20.09 -13.98
CA ASP A 313 -8.04 -20.94 -13.04
C ASP A 313 -8.17 -20.28 -11.65
N LEU A 314 -9.09 -19.31 -11.55
CA LEU A 314 -9.34 -18.53 -10.34
C LEU A 314 -9.66 -19.42 -9.11
N ASP A 315 -10.45 -20.47 -9.30
CA ASP A 315 -10.89 -21.35 -8.21
C ASP A 315 -9.74 -22.17 -7.60
N ARG A 316 -8.64 -22.31 -8.35
CA ARG A 316 -7.39 -22.92 -7.88
C ARG A 316 -6.37 -21.91 -7.34
N GLY A 317 -6.71 -20.63 -7.31
CA GLY A 317 -5.77 -19.56 -6.99
C GLY A 317 -4.75 -19.30 -8.11
N ASP A 318 -5.03 -19.74 -9.34
CA ASP A 318 -4.21 -19.42 -10.50
C ASP A 318 -4.67 -18.09 -11.10
N TYR A 319 -3.97 -17.03 -10.67
CA TYR A 319 -4.18 -15.65 -11.13
C TYR A 319 -3.31 -15.29 -12.33
N ARG A 320 -2.82 -16.29 -13.08
CA ARG A 320 -2.20 -16.04 -14.37
C ARG A 320 -3.23 -15.49 -15.34
N VAL A 321 -2.91 -14.36 -15.98
CA VAL A 321 -3.76 -13.76 -17.00
C VAL A 321 -3.81 -14.67 -18.23
N ARG A 322 -5.02 -14.96 -18.73
CA ARG A 322 -5.22 -15.78 -19.92
C ARG A 322 -4.51 -15.18 -21.13
N SER A 323 -3.89 -16.04 -21.92
CA SER A 323 -3.23 -15.60 -23.15
C SER A 323 -4.19 -14.95 -24.14
N GLY A 324 -3.77 -13.86 -24.76
CA GLY A 324 -4.58 -13.05 -25.68
C GLY A 324 -5.50 -12.04 -25.00
N HIS A 325 -5.56 -12.02 -23.66
CA HIS A 325 -6.29 -10.99 -22.92
C HIS A 325 -5.55 -9.64 -23.00
N ALA A 326 -6.29 -8.53 -23.00
CA ALA A 326 -5.71 -7.19 -23.13
C ALA A 326 -4.73 -6.83 -21.99
N CYS A 327 -4.87 -7.49 -20.84
CA CYS A 327 -3.98 -7.34 -19.69
C CYS A 327 -2.84 -8.38 -19.59
N GLU A 328 -2.59 -9.23 -20.60
CA GLU A 328 -1.63 -10.35 -20.52
C GLU A 328 -0.21 -9.93 -20.09
N SER A 329 0.22 -8.72 -20.43
CA SER A 329 1.56 -8.20 -20.09
C SER A 329 1.66 -7.47 -18.74
N PHE A 330 0.61 -7.48 -17.92
CA PHE A 330 0.52 -6.70 -16.69
C PHE A 330 0.42 -7.60 -15.45
N GLY A 331 0.88 -7.07 -14.32
CA GLY A 331 0.78 -7.73 -13.02
C GLY A 331 1.74 -8.91 -12.84
N ALA A 332 1.48 -9.67 -11.78
CA ALA A 332 2.19 -10.88 -11.39
C ALA A 332 1.20 -12.00 -11.02
N TYR A 333 1.70 -13.22 -10.89
CA TYR A 333 0.95 -14.39 -10.45
C TYR A 333 1.85 -15.25 -9.54
N ALA A 334 1.24 -16.12 -8.73
CA ALA A 334 1.98 -17.10 -7.94
C ALA A 334 2.41 -18.27 -8.85
N GLU A 335 3.68 -18.66 -8.79
CA GLU A 335 4.17 -19.92 -9.40
C GLU A 335 3.96 -21.11 -8.47
#